data_AF-I7MKC9-F1
#
_entry.id   AF-I7MKC9-F1
#
_cell.length_a   1.000
_cell.length_b   1.000
_cell.length_c   1.000
_cell.angle_alpha   90.00
_cell.angle_beta   90.00
_cell.angle_gamma   90.00
#
_symmetry.space_group_name_H-M   'P 1'
#
loop_
_entity.id
_entity.type
_entity.pdbx_description
1 polymer ?
#
loop_
_entity_poly.entity_id
_entity_poly.type
_entity_poly.pdbx_seq_one_letter_code
_entity_poly.pdbx_strand_id
1 'polypeptide(L)'
;MSSARSLVNTIFRGFSRSVHKKQDGSNLKSLQPPQQIFDQIFHIENQQKSLEMQDLSHQQHKIFGKTIDIIGIPVAQNEEISMKNLETLSELCFKTQNNEVSLIGVDPSYHISDKRSIQKQMRKQILYKGQDIDQETILNENPTYPQHLDELLLDLLPLDFYKGSEQEKMTIIQKIVEKSELMRKDGYFTSLFVNENVDMSSDASQEKLKELYEIVGERIFGKQEIETYMYPHLQEATVLNIMSGKQIYLGQVPKIYQRLYMANSIDLEYLKQMFKEVLKFSQSYKIKSTSEFGKISPMIFSHIYSFINDYYMYYILQQILMTKECQTGATVLIKSHQVDPLKTLLLHYGEKGFKKNEEIVDFMSIPENDQDNDEILLEKHAILDVIFSDLLWEKSFIRNPFPYLQEDYQKLSVKDRQQISQAYSVNVRKYQSVAKEFLKNNQ
;
A
#
# COMPACT_ATOMS: atom_id res chain seq x y z
N MET A 1 -13.43 -27.30 -13.70
CA MET A 1 -12.09 -27.66 -13.17
C MET A 1 -11.06 -28.06 -14.25
N SER A 2 -11.43 -28.60 -15.43
CA SER A 2 -10.43 -28.92 -16.49
C SER A 2 -9.96 -27.69 -17.30
N SER A 3 -10.73 -26.60 -17.33
CA SER A 3 -10.40 -25.38 -18.08
C SER A 3 -9.28 -24.54 -17.46
N ALA A 4 -9.16 -24.53 -16.12
CA ALA A 4 -8.10 -23.81 -15.41
C ALA A 4 -6.71 -24.41 -15.68
N ARG A 5 -6.61 -25.75 -15.76
CA ARG A 5 -5.34 -26.46 -16.08
C ARG A 5 -4.85 -26.22 -17.51
N SER A 6 -5.75 -25.96 -18.45
CA SER A 6 -5.43 -25.65 -19.85
C SER A 6 -4.86 -24.23 -20.01
N LEU A 7 -5.39 -23.27 -19.25
CA LEU A 7 -4.91 -21.88 -19.23
C LEU A 7 -3.48 -21.77 -18.67
N VAL A 8 -3.18 -22.53 -17.61
CA VAL A 8 -1.89 -22.58 -16.89
C VAL A 8 -0.72 -22.95 -17.81
N ASN A 9 -0.91 -23.87 -18.78
CA ASN A 9 0.17 -24.33 -19.67
C ASN A 9 0.56 -23.31 -20.76
N THR A 10 -0.31 -22.35 -21.08
CA THR A 10 -0.02 -21.31 -22.08
C THR A 10 0.72 -20.12 -21.45
N ILE A 11 0.50 -19.86 -20.16
CA ILE A 11 1.05 -18.74 -19.38
C ILE A 11 2.56 -18.91 -19.07
N PHE A 12 3.04 -20.14 -18.92
CA PHE A 12 4.39 -20.43 -18.41
C PHE A 12 5.55 -20.08 -19.37
N ARG A 13 5.29 -19.96 -20.69
CA ARG A 13 6.35 -19.68 -21.68
C ARG A 13 6.82 -18.22 -21.71
N GLY A 14 6.03 -17.28 -21.18
CA GLY A 14 6.38 -15.86 -21.07
C GLY A 14 7.24 -15.56 -19.84
N PHE A 15 6.81 -16.00 -18.66
CA PHE A 15 7.46 -15.68 -17.38
C PHE A 15 8.83 -16.34 -17.20
N SER A 16 9.02 -17.58 -17.65
CA SER A 16 10.34 -18.24 -17.61
C SER A 16 11.39 -17.61 -18.54
N ARG A 17 10.97 -16.78 -19.50
CA ARG A 17 11.89 -16.06 -20.41
C ARG A 17 12.14 -14.61 -20.00
N SER A 18 11.23 -13.95 -19.29
CA SER A 18 11.39 -12.56 -18.84
C SER A 18 12.11 -12.44 -17.49
N VAL A 19 11.90 -13.36 -16.56
CA VAL A 19 12.54 -13.33 -15.21
C VAL A 19 13.99 -13.85 -15.23
N HIS A 20 14.44 -14.44 -16.34
CA HIS A 20 15.80 -15.03 -16.47
C HIS A 20 16.69 -14.39 -17.53
N LYS A 21 16.27 -13.27 -18.15
CA LYS A 21 17.20 -12.45 -18.94
C LYS A 21 17.97 -11.55 -17.99
N LYS A 22 19.30 -11.75 -17.94
CA LYS A 22 20.32 -10.99 -17.20
C LYS A 22 19.84 -9.60 -16.73
N GLN A 23 19.38 -9.56 -15.50
CA GLN A 23 19.07 -8.33 -14.76
C GLN A 23 20.38 -7.85 -14.16
N ASP A 24 21.04 -6.88 -14.79
CA ASP A 24 22.14 -6.14 -14.17
C ASP A 24 21.58 -4.81 -13.67
N GLY A 25 21.01 -4.80 -12.44
CA GLY A 25 20.49 -3.55 -11.88
C GLY A 25 19.94 -3.54 -10.45
N SER A 26 19.37 -4.62 -9.91
CA SER A 26 18.75 -4.60 -8.56
C SER A 26 19.33 -5.65 -7.58
N ASN A 27 19.41 -5.28 -6.29
CA ASN A 27 19.93 -6.13 -5.20
C ASN A 27 19.04 -7.35 -4.85
N LEU A 28 17.93 -7.55 -5.57
CA LEU A 28 17.18 -8.82 -5.61
C LEU A 28 18.07 -10.02 -6.02
N LYS A 29 19.29 -9.78 -6.54
CA LYS A 29 20.29 -10.80 -6.89
C LYS A 29 20.69 -11.76 -5.77
N SER A 30 20.63 -11.40 -4.48
CA SER A 30 21.18 -12.28 -3.42
C SER A 30 20.18 -13.23 -2.76
N LEU A 31 18.87 -12.95 -2.85
CA LEU A 31 17.85 -13.73 -2.17
C LEU A 31 16.80 -14.18 -3.19
N GLN A 32 16.99 -15.38 -3.74
CA GLN A 32 15.96 -15.98 -4.58
C GLN A 32 14.75 -16.36 -3.73
N PRO A 33 13.55 -15.84 -4.04
CA PRO A 33 12.37 -16.15 -3.27
C PRO A 33 12.05 -17.66 -3.29
N PRO A 34 11.49 -18.23 -2.20
CA PRO A 34 11.08 -19.63 -2.18
C PRO A 34 10.27 -19.99 -3.43
N GLN A 35 10.54 -21.13 -4.07
CA GLN A 35 9.80 -21.55 -5.27
C GLN A 35 8.28 -21.56 -5.04
N GLN A 36 7.84 -21.93 -3.83
CA GLN A 36 6.43 -21.92 -3.44
C GLN A 36 5.77 -20.55 -3.60
N ILE A 37 6.47 -19.45 -3.33
CA ILE A 37 5.88 -18.11 -3.45
C ILE A 37 5.91 -17.56 -4.89
N PHE A 38 6.52 -18.27 -5.82
CA PHE A 38 6.33 -18.04 -7.27
C PHE A 38 5.28 -18.96 -7.89
N ASP A 39 4.80 -19.95 -7.13
CA ASP A 39 3.84 -20.92 -7.65
C ASP A 39 2.45 -20.27 -7.73
N GLN A 40 1.91 -20.23 -8.94
CA GLN A 40 0.56 -19.75 -9.19
C GLN A 40 -0.49 -20.55 -8.42
N ILE A 41 -0.29 -21.87 -8.28
CA ILE A 41 -1.22 -22.74 -7.57
C ILE A 41 -1.25 -22.36 -6.09
N PHE A 42 -0.08 -22.15 -5.49
CA PHE A 42 0.02 -21.72 -4.10
C PHE A 42 -0.77 -20.42 -3.84
N HIS A 43 -0.58 -19.40 -4.68
CA HIS A 43 -1.28 -18.13 -4.51
C HIS A 43 -2.78 -18.21 -4.76
N ILE A 44 -3.24 -19.05 -5.70
CA ILE A 44 -4.67 -19.25 -5.95
C ILE A 44 -5.31 -20.00 -4.78
N GLU A 45 -4.71 -21.09 -4.32
CA GLU A 45 -5.22 -21.89 -3.19
C GLU A 45 -5.26 -21.06 -1.90
N ASN A 46 -4.21 -20.29 -1.65
CA ASN A 46 -4.13 -19.39 -0.52
C ASN A 46 -5.20 -18.27 -0.58
N GLN A 47 -5.42 -17.68 -1.76
CA GLN A 47 -6.51 -16.71 -1.95
C GLN A 47 -7.89 -17.36 -1.71
N GLN A 48 -8.13 -18.57 -2.20
CA GLN A 48 -9.40 -19.28 -1.99
C GLN A 48 -9.64 -19.57 -0.50
N LYS A 49 -8.63 -20.13 0.17
CA LYS A 49 -8.65 -20.35 1.62
C LYS A 49 -8.94 -19.05 2.39
N SER A 50 -8.38 -17.92 1.95
CA SER A 50 -8.59 -16.62 2.57
C SER A 50 -10.02 -16.10 2.47
N LEU A 51 -10.75 -16.46 1.40
CA LEU A 51 -12.15 -16.09 1.18
C LEU A 51 -13.11 -16.93 2.03
N GLU A 52 -12.73 -18.17 2.34
CA GLU A 52 -13.49 -19.08 3.20
C GLU A 52 -13.26 -18.79 4.69
N MET A 53 -12.20 -18.05 5.02
CA MET A 53 -11.82 -17.73 6.39
C MET A 53 -12.79 -16.74 7.04
N GLN A 54 -13.33 -17.11 8.20
CA GLN A 54 -14.30 -16.30 8.95
C GLN A 54 -13.70 -15.62 10.18
N ASP A 55 -12.82 -16.32 10.88
CA ASP A 55 -12.17 -15.82 12.10
C ASP A 55 -10.81 -15.17 11.78
N LEU A 56 -10.31 -14.35 12.71
CA LEU A 56 -8.92 -13.89 12.69
C LEU A 56 -7.95 -15.07 12.77
N SER A 57 -6.83 -15.00 12.05
CA SER A 57 -5.69 -15.90 12.27
C SER A 57 -4.69 -15.21 13.17
N HIS A 58 -4.06 -15.97 14.06
CA HIS A 58 -2.94 -15.49 14.86
C HIS A 58 -1.83 -16.55 14.84
N GLN A 59 -0.64 -16.15 14.41
CA GLN A 59 0.55 -16.99 14.38
C GLN A 59 1.70 -16.25 15.05
N GLN A 60 2.46 -16.95 15.89
CA GLN A 60 3.61 -16.38 16.58
C GLN A 60 4.91 -16.96 16.03
N HIS A 61 5.87 -16.08 15.78
CA HIS A 61 7.21 -16.40 15.28
C HIS A 61 8.29 -15.72 16.15
N LYS A 62 9.54 -16.18 16.03
CA LYS A 62 10.70 -15.54 16.65
C LYS A 62 11.80 -15.31 15.64
N ILE A 63 12.28 -14.07 15.55
CA ILE A 63 13.42 -13.66 14.72
C ILE A 63 14.22 -12.60 15.48
N PHE A 64 15.56 -12.67 15.45
CA PHE A 64 16.45 -11.79 16.22
C PHE A 64 16.18 -11.82 17.73
N GLY A 65 15.69 -12.95 18.25
CA GLY A 65 15.24 -13.09 19.63
C GLY A 65 13.95 -12.32 19.97
N LYS A 66 13.34 -11.63 19.00
CA LYS A 66 12.12 -10.82 19.14
C LYS A 66 10.90 -11.63 18.72
N THR A 67 9.77 -11.37 19.38
CA THR A 67 8.50 -12.04 19.08
C THR A 67 7.79 -11.32 17.92
N ILE A 68 7.26 -12.08 16.97
CA ILE A 68 6.45 -11.54 15.88
C ILE A 68 5.08 -12.19 15.97
N ASP A 69 4.05 -11.38 16.19
CA ASP A 69 2.66 -11.83 16.18
C ASP A 69 2.00 -11.43 14.86
N ILE A 70 1.78 -12.40 13.96
CA ILE A 70 1.11 -12.20 12.68
C ILE A 70 -0.37 -12.44 12.86
N ILE A 71 -1.17 -11.41 12.61
CA ILE A 71 -2.63 -11.41 12.70
C ILE A 71 -3.20 -11.21 11.29
N GLY A 72 -3.88 -12.24 10.78
CA GLY A 72 -4.54 -12.18 9.48
C GLY A 72 -6.00 -11.80 9.60
N ILE A 73 -6.35 -10.69 8.96
CA ILE A 73 -7.70 -10.12 8.91
C ILE A 73 -8.50 -10.75 7.75
N PRO A 74 -9.63 -11.42 8.01
CA PRO A 74 -10.48 -12.00 6.97
C PRO A 74 -11.27 -10.91 6.22
N VAL A 75 -11.82 -11.28 5.08
CA VAL A 75 -12.76 -10.42 4.34
C VAL A 75 -14.04 -10.25 5.15
N ALA A 76 -14.62 -9.05 5.17
CA ALA A 76 -15.91 -8.78 5.80
C ALA A 76 -17.01 -9.67 5.23
N GLN A 77 -17.76 -10.34 6.11
CA GLN A 77 -18.86 -11.23 5.73
C GLN A 77 -20.21 -10.73 6.25
N ASN A 78 -20.44 -10.81 7.57
CA ASN A 78 -21.69 -10.41 8.22
C ASN A 78 -21.41 -9.69 9.55
N GLU A 79 -22.42 -9.00 10.09
CA GLU A 79 -22.29 -8.18 11.31
C GLU A 79 -21.91 -8.98 12.55
N GLU A 80 -22.48 -10.17 12.76
CA GLU A 80 -22.22 -11.00 13.94
C GLU A 80 -20.75 -11.47 14.01
N ILE A 81 -20.23 -12.01 12.90
CA ILE A 81 -18.83 -12.43 12.78
C ILE A 81 -17.91 -11.21 12.89
N SER A 82 -18.32 -10.07 12.32
CA SER A 82 -17.53 -8.83 12.39
C SER A 82 -17.41 -8.34 13.85
N MET A 83 -18.49 -8.37 14.64
CA MET A 83 -18.45 -8.01 16.05
C MET A 83 -17.56 -8.95 16.87
N LYS A 84 -17.69 -10.26 16.68
CA LYS A 84 -16.81 -11.25 17.32
C LYS A 84 -15.34 -11.04 16.96
N ASN A 85 -15.05 -10.75 15.69
CA ASN A 85 -13.70 -10.46 15.23
C ASN A 85 -13.17 -9.16 15.84
N LEU A 86 -13.98 -8.12 15.97
CA LEU A 86 -13.59 -6.87 16.63
C LEU A 86 -13.23 -7.08 18.11
N GLU A 87 -14.04 -7.85 18.85
CA GLU A 87 -13.72 -8.20 20.24
C GLU A 87 -12.38 -8.94 20.33
N THR A 88 -12.20 -9.96 19.48
CA THR A 88 -10.96 -10.75 19.41
C THR A 88 -9.76 -9.88 19.00
N LEU A 89 -9.94 -8.97 18.04
CA LEU A 89 -8.92 -8.06 17.56
C LEU A 89 -8.48 -7.09 18.66
N SER A 90 -9.44 -6.54 19.39
CA SER A 90 -9.19 -5.68 20.55
C SER A 90 -8.34 -6.42 21.57
N GLU A 91 -8.76 -7.63 21.95
CA GLU A 91 -7.99 -8.46 22.87
C GLU A 91 -6.57 -8.74 22.36
N LEU A 92 -6.37 -9.05 21.08
CA LEU A 92 -5.04 -9.31 20.51
C LEU A 92 -4.17 -8.04 20.48
N CYS A 93 -4.74 -6.89 20.14
CA CYS A 93 -4.01 -5.62 20.13
C CYS A 93 -3.50 -5.25 21.53
N PHE A 94 -4.30 -5.53 22.58
CA PHE A 94 -3.93 -5.31 23.98
C PHE A 94 -3.08 -6.44 24.59
N LYS A 95 -3.32 -7.71 24.28
CA LYS A 95 -2.50 -8.86 24.76
C LYS A 95 -1.08 -8.79 24.21
N THR A 96 -0.91 -8.30 22.98
CA THR A 96 0.40 -8.05 22.38
C THR A 96 1.01 -6.72 22.85
N GLN A 97 0.63 -6.18 24.01
CA GLN A 97 1.21 -4.96 24.60
C GLN A 97 2.72 -5.03 24.79
N ASN A 98 3.26 -6.24 24.97
CA ASN A 98 4.71 -6.40 25.03
C ASN A 98 5.38 -5.98 23.72
N ASN A 99 4.71 -6.07 22.56
CA ASN A 99 5.25 -5.61 21.29
C ASN A 99 5.05 -4.09 21.18
N GLU A 100 6.16 -3.36 21.09
CA GLU A 100 6.19 -1.89 21.04
C GLU A 100 5.78 -1.34 19.67
N VAL A 101 5.84 -2.19 18.64
CA VAL A 101 5.66 -1.81 17.23
C VAL A 101 4.54 -2.63 16.58
N SER A 102 3.77 -1.97 15.72
CA SER A 102 2.78 -2.59 14.84
C SER A 102 3.07 -2.28 13.39
N LEU A 103 3.11 -3.31 12.54
CA LEU A 103 3.16 -3.19 11.08
C LEU A 103 1.76 -3.49 10.53
N ILE A 104 1.14 -2.52 9.87
CA ILE A 104 -0.22 -2.67 9.32
C ILE A 104 -0.11 -2.73 7.79
N GLY A 105 -0.66 -3.78 7.19
CA GLY A 105 -0.62 -4.03 5.75
C GLY A 105 -1.57 -3.13 4.96
N VAL A 106 -1.28 -1.82 4.96
CA VAL A 106 -2.02 -0.75 4.27
C VAL A 106 -1.07 0.09 3.42
N ASP A 107 -1.55 0.57 2.26
CA ASP A 107 -0.78 1.43 1.35
C ASP A 107 -0.45 2.78 2.02
N PRO A 108 0.83 3.15 2.17
CA PRO A 108 1.23 4.38 2.85
C PRO A 108 1.05 5.66 2.01
N SER A 109 0.65 5.55 0.74
CA SER A 109 0.73 6.64 -0.24
C SER A 109 0.00 7.93 0.18
N TYR A 110 -1.24 7.80 0.69
CA TYR A 110 -2.02 8.96 1.14
C TYR A 110 -1.37 9.64 2.35
N HIS A 111 -0.96 8.86 3.34
CA HIS A 111 -0.31 9.35 4.54
C HIS A 111 1.02 10.05 4.25
N ILE A 112 1.89 9.43 3.43
CA ILE A 112 3.18 10.03 3.03
C ILE A 112 2.93 11.36 2.30
N SER A 113 1.98 11.39 1.36
CA SER A 113 1.62 12.61 0.64
C SER A 113 1.20 13.72 1.60
N ASP A 114 0.34 13.40 2.57
CA ASP A 114 -0.14 14.34 3.58
C ASP A 114 0.98 14.85 4.47
N LYS A 115 1.82 13.95 5.00
CA LYS A 115 3.02 14.29 5.78
C LYS A 115 3.94 15.25 5.03
N ARG A 116 4.28 14.95 3.77
CA ARG A 116 5.14 15.80 2.93
C ARG A 116 4.48 17.12 2.54
N SER A 117 3.17 17.14 2.33
CA SER A 117 2.40 18.37 2.06
C SER A 117 2.50 19.34 3.24
N ILE A 118 2.29 18.84 4.45
CA ILE A 118 2.39 19.61 5.68
C ILE A 118 3.82 20.11 5.90
N GLN A 119 4.83 19.25 5.73
CA GLN A 119 6.24 19.66 5.80
C GLN A 119 6.58 20.78 4.80
N LYS A 120 6.03 20.71 3.57
CA LYS A 120 6.20 21.77 2.56
C LYS A 120 5.55 23.08 3.00
N GLN A 121 4.35 23.03 3.58
CA GLN A 121 3.68 24.23 4.11
C GLN A 121 4.48 24.86 5.25
N MET A 122 4.99 24.05 6.18
CA MET A 122 5.86 24.49 7.28
C MET A 122 7.11 25.19 6.76
N ARG A 123 7.82 24.57 5.80
CA ARG A 123 9.01 25.16 5.19
C ARG A 123 8.73 26.47 4.48
N LYS A 124 7.61 26.59 3.75
CA LYS A 124 7.21 27.87 3.14
C LYS A 124 7.04 28.98 4.18
N GLN A 125 6.49 28.68 5.35
CA GLN A 125 6.34 29.67 6.41
C GLN A 125 7.69 30.03 7.08
N ILE A 126 8.64 29.09 7.15
CA ILE A 126 10.03 29.36 7.58
C ILE A 126 10.76 30.20 6.52
N LEU A 127 10.58 29.92 5.23
CA LEU A 127 11.18 30.65 4.10
C LEU A 127 10.78 32.13 4.12
N TYR A 128 9.50 32.44 4.40
CA TYR A 128 9.05 33.83 4.63
C TYR A 128 9.76 34.53 5.82
N LYS A 129 10.42 33.77 6.71
CA LYS A 129 11.26 34.28 7.81
C LYS A 129 12.77 34.33 7.48
N GLY A 130 13.18 34.11 6.22
CA GLY A 130 14.48 34.57 5.72
C GLY A 130 15.60 33.54 5.51
N GLN A 131 15.30 32.26 5.23
CA GLN A 131 16.32 31.31 4.74
C GLN A 131 15.80 30.51 3.55
N ASP A 132 16.36 30.75 2.37
CA ASP A 132 16.15 29.93 1.18
C ASP A 132 16.74 28.53 1.39
N ILE A 133 15.88 27.53 1.44
CA ILE A 133 16.23 26.12 1.30
C ILE A 133 15.92 25.76 -0.14
N ASP A 134 16.91 25.20 -0.82
CA ASP A 134 16.85 24.75 -2.20
C ASP A 134 15.60 23.89 -2.42
N GLN A 135 14.61 24.44 -3.13
CA GLN A 135 13.28 23.82 -3.29
C GLN A 135 13.33 22.59 -4.21
N GLU A 136 14.43 22.40 -4.95
CA GLU A 136 14.50 21.46 -6.07
C GLU A 136 14.73 20.01 -5.66
N THR A 137 15.41 19.73 -4.53
CA THR A 137 15.86 18.36 -4.23
C THR A 137 14.78 17.44 -3.67
N ILE A 138 13.76 17.98 -2.98
CA ILE A 138 12.71 17.18 -2.30
C ILE A 138 11.38 17.16 -3.08
N LEU A 139 11.27 17.97 -4.14
CA LEU A 139 10.03 18.10 -4.94
C LEU A 139 10.03 17.26 -6.23
N ASN A 140 11.20 16.80 -6.69
CA ASN A 140 11.34 16.03 -7.93
C ASN A 140 11.13 14.52 -7.74
N GLU A 141 11.07 14.04 -6.49
CA GLU A 141 10.84 12.63 -6.19
C GLU A 141 9.35 12.33 -6.03
N ASN A 142 8.93 11.13 -6.45
CA ASN A 142 7.53 10.72 -6.44
C ASN A 142 6.94 10.86 -5.02
N PRO A 143 5.89 11.68 -4.82
CA PRO A 143 5.46 12.11 -3.49
C PRO A 143 4.97 10.98 -2.59
N THR A 144 4.73 9.77 -3.10
CA THR A 144 4.26 8.61 -2.33
C THR A 144 5.31 7.51 -2.17
N TYR A 145 6.53 7.70 -2.67
CA TYR A 145 7.61 6.73 -2.52
C TYR A 145 8.34 6.97 -1.21
N PRO A 146 8.37 6.00 -0.28
CA PRO A 146 9.12 6.14 0.95
C PRO A 146 10.62 6.08 0.64
N GLN A 147 11.37 7.07 1.11
CA GLN A 147 12.84 7.06 1.01
C GLN A 147 13.48 6.38 2.21
N HIS A 148 12.86 6.51 3.38
CA HIS A 148 13.35 6.01 4.66
C HIS A 148 12.22 5.37 5.46
N LEU A 149 12.57 4.49 6.40
CA LEU A 149 11.61 3.77 7.24
C LEU A 149 10.73 4.73 8.06
N ASP A 150 11.26 5.88 8.48
CA ASP A 150 10.54 6.90 9.25
C ASP A 150 9.40 7.57 8.45
N GLU A 151 9.42 7.51 7.12
CA GLU A 151 8.30 8.01 6.31
C GLU A 151 7.09 7.06 6.36
N LEU A 152 7.31 5.79 6.69
CA LEU A 152 6.25 4.78 6.87
C LEU A 152 5.62 4.83 8.27
N LEU A 153 6.22 5.56 9.21
CA LEU A 153 5.67 5.75 10.55
C LEU A 153 4.41 6.63 10.47
N LEU A 154 3.33 6.14 11.07
CA LEU A 154 2.07 6.88 11.24
C LEU A 154 2.28 7.96 12.31
N ASP A 155 2.38 9.21 11.85
CA ASP A 155 2.39 10.39 12.71
C ASP A 155 0.96 10.84 13.00
N LEU A 156 0.65 11.14 14.26
CA LEU A 156 -0.64 11.75 14.62
C LEU A 156 -0.74 13.22 14.19
N LEU A 157 0.40 13.87 13.96
CA LEU A 157 0.47 15.27 13.60
C LEU A 157 -0.29 15.60 12.29
N PRO A 158 -0.14 14.85 11.18
CA PRO A 158 -1.01 15.01 10.02
C PRO A 158 -2.50 14.93 10.34
N LEU A 159 -2.92 13.98 11.17
CA LEU A 159 -4.33 13.83 11.56
C LEU A 159 -4.79 15.05 12.38
N ASP A 160 -3.98 15.49 13.34
CA ASP A 160 -4.25 16.69 14.15
C ASP A 160 -4.35 17.95 13.28
N PHE A 161 -3.45 18.10 12.30
CA PHE A 161 -3.43 19.22 11.38
C PHE A 161 -4.72 19.29 10.53
N TYR A 162 -5.19 18.16 10.02
CA TYR A 162 -6.41 18.12 9.19
C TYR A 162 -7.70 18.29 10.00
N LYS A 163 -7.69 17.97 11.30
CA LYS A 163 -8.83 18.21 12.19
C LYS A 163 -8.87 19.64 12.73
N GLY A 164 -7.72 20.26 12.99
CA GLY A 164 -7.64 21.58 13.60
C GLY A 164 -8.31 22.69 12.78
N SER A 165 -8.84 23.70 13.47
CA SER A 165 -9.21 24.99 12.89
C SER A 165 -7.99 25.68 12.26
N GLU A 166 -8.20 26.68 11.40
CA GLU A 166 -7.09 27.44 10.78
C GLU A 166 -6.15 28.06 11.82
N GLN A 167 -6.68 28.52 12.96
CA GLN A 167 -5.87 29.07 14.05
C GLN A 167 -5.05 27.97 14.76
N GLU A 168 -5.62 26.78 14.95
CA GLU A 168 -4.90 25.63 15.52
C GLU A 168 -3.84 25.10 14.57
N LYS A 169 -4.12 25.04 13.26
CA LYS A 169 -3.13 24.70 12.22
C LYS A 169 -1.94 25.66 12.26
N MET A 170 -2.20 26.96 12.33
CA MET A 170 -1.14 27.97 12.44
C MET A 170 -0.36 27.83 13.75
N THR A 171 -1.02 27.49 14.85
CA THR A 171 -0.37 27.23 16.14
C THR A 171 0.51 25.99 16.08
N ILE A 172 0.04 24.90 15.47
CA ILE A 172 0.79 23.66 15.25
C ILE A 172 2.04 23.95 14.41
N ILE A 173 1.89 24.68 13.30
CA ILE A 173 3.03 25.06 12.45
C ILE A 173 4.01 25.91 13.24
N GLN A 174 3.55 26.97 13.92
CA GLN A 174 4.41 27.87 14.66
C GLN A 174 5.22 27.15 15.74
N LYS A 175 4.58 26.26 16.51
CA LYS A 175 5.27 25.48 17.55
C LYS A 175 6.28 24.47 16.97
N ILE A 176 6.03 23.88 15.79
CA ILE A 176 7.00 23.00 15.11
C ILE A 176 8.20 23.78 14.61
N VAL A 177 7.97 24.99 14.09
CA VAL A 177 9.05 25.90 13.66
C VAL A 177 9.90 26.36 14.85
N GLU A 178 9.28 26.58 16.01
CA GLU A 178 9.93 27.14 17.20
C GLU A 178 10.67 26.10 18.07
N LYS A 179 10.38 24.80 17.96
CA LYS A 179 11.05 23.74 18.75
C LYS A 179 11.27 22.46 17.96
N SER A 180 12.54 22.16 17.67
CA SER A 180 12.98 20.95 16.95
C SER A 180 12.74 19.61 17.65
N GLU A 181 12.25 19.55 18.90
CA GLU A 181 12.09 18.25 19.60
C GLU A 181 10.89 18.13 20.56
N LEU A 182 10.04 19.16 20.70
CA LEU A 182 9.10 19.25 21.85
C LEU A 182 7.60 19.24 21.47
N MET A 183 7.24 18.62 20.35
CA MET A 183 5.87 18.60 19.82
C MET A 183 5.19 17.23 19.89
N ARG A 184 5.33 16.51 21.02
CA ARG A 184 4.58 15.26 21.26
C ARG A 184 3.33 15.41 22.13
N LYS A 185 2.90 16.62 22.53
CA LYS A 185 1.85 16.76 23.57
C LYS A 185 0.68 17.71 23.29
N ASP A 186 0.70 18.50 22.22
CA ASP A 186 -0.26 19.61 22.08
C ASP A 186 -1.26 19.49 20.89
N GLY A 187 -1.31 18.34 20.21
CA GLY A 187 -2.27 18.09 19.13
C GLY A 187 -3.58 17.47 19.63
N TYR A 188 -4.68 17.54 18.86
CA TYR A 188 -6.01 17.06 19.27
C TYR A 188 -6.01 15.58 19.70
N PHE A 189 -5.69 14.67 18.79
CA PHE A 189 -5.52 13.24 19.03
C PHE A 189 -4.27 12.94 19.84
N THR A 190 -3.17 13.68 19.61
CA THR A 190 -1.94 13.54 20.41
C THR A 190 -2.24 13.71 21.92
N SER A 191 -3.02 14.72 22.29
CA SER A 191 -3.37 15.02 23.69
C SER A 191 -4.31 13.97 24.31
N LEU A 192 -5.09 13.27 23.49
CA LEU A 192 -6.06 12.26 23.92
C LEU A 192 -5.39 10.91 24.20
N PHE A 193 -4.45 10.50 23.34
CA PHE A 193 -3.87 9.15 23.41
C PHE A 193 -2.48 9.10 24.05
N VAL A 194 -1.84 10.26 24.25
CA VAL A 194 -0.60 10.35 25.04
C VAL A 194 -0.88 10.65 26.53
N ASN A 195 -2.08 11.14 26.89
CA ASN A 195 -2.48 11.36 28.28
C ASN A 195 -3.48 10.28 28.73
N GLU A 196 -3.05 9.41 29.64
CA GLU A 196 -3.68 8.15 30.07
C GLU A 196 -5.05 8.25 30.80
N ASN A 197 -5.79 9.36 30.71
CA ASN A 197 -6.98 9.61 31.54
C ASN A 197 -8.26 9.97 30.74
N VAL A 198 -8.42 9.42 29.53
CA VAL A 198 -9.67 9.60 28.77
C VAL A 198 -10.68 8.52 29.15
N ASP A 199 -11.81 8.94 29.72
CA ASP A 199 -12.96 8.05 29.93
C ASP A 199 -13.62 7.73 28.58
N MET A 200 -13.31 6.55 28.04
CA MET A 200 -13.83 6.04 26.76
C MET A 200 -15.34 5.77 26.78
N SER A 201 -15.98 5.77 27.94
CA SER A 201 -17.42 5.54 28.08
C SER A 201 -18.27 6.81 27.94
N SER A 202 -17.65 8.00 27.99
CA SER A 202 -18.37 9.26 27.83
C SER A 202 -18.76 9.54 26.37
N ASP A 203 -19.90 10.18 26.15
CA ASP A 203 -20.40 10.57 24.82
C ASP A 203 -19.36 11.39 24.03
N ALA A 204 -18.64 12.29 24.72
CA ALA A 204 -17.59 13.11 24.11
C ALA A 204 -16.39 12.27 23.61
N SER A 205 -16.02 11.20 24.32
CA SER A 205 -14.97 10.28 23.88
C SER A 205 -15.42 9.40 22.72
N GLN A 206 -16.70 8.99 22.70
CA GLN A 206 -17.26 8.24 21.57
C GLN A 206 -17.33 9.09 20.30
N GLU A 207 -17.71 10.37 20.42
CA GLU A 207 -17.69 11.31 19.30
C GLU A 207 -16.27 11.49 18.74
N LYS A 208 -15.28 11.70 19.62
CA LYS A 208 -13.86 11.78 19.25
C LYS A 208 -13.34 10.53 18.57
N LEU A 209 -13.76 9.36 19.04
CA LEU A 209 -13.39 8.10 18.43
C LEU A 209 -13.96 7.97 17.02
N LYS A 210 -15.23 8.36 16.83
CA LYS A 210 -15.86 8.41 15.51
C LYS A 210 -15.11 9.35 14.56
N GLU A 211 -14.72 10.53 15.05
CA GLU A 211 -13.89 11.46 14.27
C GLU A 211 -12.53 10.87 13.88
N LEU A 212 -11.89 10.12 14.79
CA LEU A 212 -10.65 9.42 14.50
C LEU A 212 -10.85 8.35 13.41
N TYR A 213 -11.94 7.59 13.48
CA TYR A 213 -12.28 6.64 12.43
C TYR A 213 -12.44 7.34 11.08
N GLU A 214 -13.19 8.45 11.02
CA GLU A 214 -13.40 9.21 9.79
C GLU A 214 -12.09 9.74 9.21
N ILE A 215 -11.22 10.33 10.04
CA ILE A 215 -9.96 10.89 9.55
C ILE A 215 -8.96 9.81 9.13
N VAL A 216 -8.87 8.69 9.87
CA VAL A 216 -8.03 7.54 9.47
C VAL A 216 -8.56 6.96 8.16
N GLY A 217 -9.88 6.80 8.03
CA GLY A 217 -10.51 6.35 6.79
C GLY A 217 -10.20 7.27 5.61
N GLU A 218 -10.25 8.59 5.80
CA GLU A 218 -9.97 9.55 4.73
C GLU A 218 -8.48 9.67 4.38
N ARG A 219 -7.58 9.63 5.37
CA ARG A 219 -6.18 10.06 5.24
C ARG A 219 -5.16 8.93 5.21
N ILE A 220 -5.50 7.77 5.79
CA ILE A 220 -4.67 6.56 5.76
C ILE A 220 -5.18 5.62 4.67
N PHE A 221 -6.47 5.32 4.68
CA PHE A 221 -7.08 4.38 3.73
C PHE A 221 -7.61 5.08 2.46
N GLY A 222 -7.88 6.38 2.49
CA GLY A 222 -8.55 7.08 1.40
C GLY A 222 -10.08 6.91 1.40
N LYS A 223 -10.80 7.97 1.01
CA LYS A 223 -12.29 8.09 1.10
C LYS A 223 -13.11 6.95 0.50
N GLN A 224 -12.56 6.18 -0.44
CA GLN A 224 -13.31 5.19 -1.23
C GLN A 224 -12.47 3.95 -1.53
N GLU A 225 -11.50 3.59 -0.69
CA GLU A 225 -10.77 2.38 -0.95
C GLU A 225 -11.61 1.13 -0.67
N ILE A 226 -11.66 0.28 -1.69
CA ILE A 226 -12.22 -1.08 -1.64
C ILE A 226 -11.67 -1.85 -0.42
N GLU A 227 -10.45 -1.54 -0.02
CA GLU A 227 -9.78 -2.14 1.13
C GLU A 227 -10.54 -1.91 2.44
N THR A 228 -11.00 -0.70 2.72
CA THR A 228 -11.79 -0.39 3.92
C THR A 228 -13.13 -1.12 3.92
N TYR A 229 -13.75 -1.28 2.74
CA TYR A 229 -15.00 -2.02 2.61
C TYR A 229 -14.80 -3.54 2.78
N MET A 230 -13.72 -4.08 2.21
CA MET A 230 -13.46 -5.52 2.24
C MET A 230 -12.78 -5.97 3.54
N TYR A 231 -12.01 -5.10 4.19
CA TYR A 231 -11.23 -5.37 5.40
C TYR A 231 -11.39 -4.23 6.43
N PRO A 232 -12.62 -3.94 6.90
CA PRO A 232 -12.89 -2.84 7.84
C PRO A 232 -12.07 -2.97 9.13
N HIS A 233 -11.81 -4.21 9.57
CA HIS A 233 -11.00 -4.52 10.73
C HIS A 233 -9.54 -4.05 10.64
N LEU A 234 -8.99 -3.74 9.45
CA LEU A 234 -7.67 -3.10 9.35
C LEU A 234 -7.72 -1.65 9.82
N GLN A 235 -8.80 -0.93 9.52
CA GLN A 235 -9.02 0.43 10.02
C GLN A 235 -9.19 0.43 11.54
N GLU A 236 -10.00 -0.50 12.06
CA GLU A 236 -10.19 -0.68 13.50
C GLU A 236 -8.88 -1.05 14.20
N ALA A 237 -8.09 -1.96 13.62
CA ALA A 237 -6.77 -2.29 14.13
C ALA A 237 -5.86 -1.05 14.19
N THR A 238 -5.89 -0.21 13.15
CA THR A 238 -5.11 1.04 13.12
C THR A 238 -5.50 1.95 14.29
N VAL A 239 -6.80 2.18 14.49
CA VAL A 239 -7.32 3.00 15.58
C VAL A 239 -6.96 2.42 16.96
N LEU A 240 -7.15 1.11 17.16
CA LEU A 240 -6.81 0.42 18.42
C LEU A 240 -5.32 0.52 18.74
N ASN A 241 -4.44 0.44 17.73
CA ASN A 241 -3.00 0.59 17.93
C ASN A 241 -2.60 2.03 18.24
N ILE A 242 -3.27 3.03 17.65
CA ILE A 242 -3.09 4.45 18.00
C ILE A 242 -3.44 4.66 19.48
N MET A 243 -4.59 4.13 19.90
CA MET A 243 -5.07 4.23 21.28
C MET A 243 -4.15 3.51 22.27
N SER A 244 -3.50 2.43 21.84
CA SER A 244 -2.54 1.67 22.65
C SER A 244 -1.16 2.32 22.74
N GLY A 245 -0.94 3.46 22.07
CA GLY A 245 0.34 4.17 22.08
C GLY A 245 1.48 3.45 21.35
N LYS A 246 1.16 2.47 20.49
CA LYS A 246 2.16 1.71 19.73
C LYS A 246 2.75 2.54 18.60
N GLN A 247 4.01 2.27 18.24
CA GLN A 247 4.57 2.79 16.99
C GLN A 247 3.97 2.02 15.83
N ILE A 248 3.36 2.71 14.87
CA ILE A 248 2.66 2.08 13.75
C ILE A 248 3.39 2.37 12.45
N TYR A 249 3.79 1.31 11.75
CA TYR A 249 4.34 1.39 10.40
C TYR A 249 3.30 0.90 9.39
N LEU A 250 3.15 1.66 8.30
CA LEU A 250 2.31 1.28 7.16
C LEU A 250 3.15 0.44 6.18
N GLY A 251 2.81 -0.84 6.06
CA GLY A 251 3.68 -1.89 5.53
C GLY A 251 3.33 -2.46 4.16
N GLN A 252 2.23 -2.02 3.54
CA GLN A 252 1.93 -2.48 2.19
C GLN A 252 2.77 -1.70 1.17
N VAL A 253 3.06 -2.34 0.04
CA VAL A 253 3.74 -1.67 -1.05
C VAL A 253 2.88 -0.50 -1.56
N PRO A 254 3.47 0.67 -1.88
CA PRO A 254 2.74 1.76 -2.51
C PRO A 254 2.14 1.32 -3.86
N LYS A 255 0.85 1.61 -4.10
CA LYS A 255 0.18 1.25 -5.37
C LYS A 255 0.88 1.81 -6.60
N ILE A 256 1.47 3.01 -6.49
CA ILE A 256 2.23 3.60 -7.60
C ILE A 256 3.46 2.75 -7.93
N TYR A 257 4.16 2.24 -6.93
CA TYR A 257 5.28 1.33 -7.14
C TYR A 257 4.85 0.02 -7.76
N GLN A 258 3.79 -0.59 -7.23
CA GLN A 258 3.22 -1.81 -7.81
C GLN A 258 2.87 -1.58 -9.30
N ARG A 259 2.28 -0.43 -9.63
CA ARG A 259 1.89 -0.07 -11.00
C ARG A 259 3.09 0.04 -11.94
N LEU A 260 4.12 0.77 -11.52
CA LEU A 260 5.33 0.97 -12.31
C LEU A 260 6.10 -0.34 -12.49
N TYR A 261 6.24 -1.11 -11.40
CA TYR A 261 6.89 -2.42 -11.46
C TYR A 261 6.19 -3.36 -12.44
N MET A 262 4.86 -3.43 -12.39
CA MET A 262 4.08 -4.27 -13.30
C MET A 262 4.20 -3.82 -14.77
N ALA A 263 4.06 -2.53 -15.04
CA ALA A 263 4.18 -2.01 -16.41
C ALA A 263 5.57 -2.30 -17.02
N ASN A 264 6.63 -2.19 -16.21
CA ASN A 264 7.99 -2.49 -16.65
C ASN A 264 8.29 -4.00 -16.75
N SER A 265 7.68 -4.83 -15.90
CA SER A 265 7.98 -6.26 -15.85
C SER A 265 7.16 -7.11 -16.83
N ILE A 266 6.00 -6.61 -17.28
CA ILE A 266 5.04 -7.36 -18.07
C ILE A 266 4.93 -6.76 -19.46
N ASP A 267 5.09 -7.58 -20.51
CA ASP A 267 4.93 -7.14 -21.89
C ASP A 267 3.48 -6.73 -22.21
N LEU A 268 3.33 -5.86 -23.20
CA LEU A 268 2.04 -5.28 -23.56
C LEU A 268 1.02 -6.33 -24.01
N GLU A 269 1.46 -7.37 -24.71
CA GLU A 269 0.55 -8.42 -25.21
C GLU A 269 0.02 -9.28 -24.07
N TYR A 270 0.86 -9.57 -23.07
CA TYR A 270 0.42 -10.24 -21.86
C TYR A 270 -0.52 -9.37 -21.03
N LEU A 271 -0.29 -8.05 -20.89
CA LEU A 271 -1.23 -7.15 -20.23
C LEU A 271 -2.60 -7.12 -20.94
N LYS A 272 -2.62 -7.10 -22.28
CA LYS A 272 -3.85 -7.24 -23.06
C LYS A 272 -4.54 -8.58 -22.81
N GLN A 273 -3.78 -9.66 -22.64
CA GLN A 273 -4.34 -10.96 -22.26
C GLN A 273 -4.94 -10.92 -20.85
N MET A 274 -4.24 -10.34 -19.88
CA MET A 274 -4.76 -10.17 -18.52
C MET A 274 -6.10 -9.43 -18.53
N PHE A 275 -6.17 -8.32 -19.27
CA PHE A 275 -7.42 -7.57 -19.45
C PHE A 275 -8.55 -8.43 -20.02
N LYS A 276 -8.29 -9.21 -21.07
CA LYS A 276 -9.29 -10.13 -21.67
C LYS A 276 -9.77 -11.19 -20.69
N GLU A 277 -8.88 -11.74 -19.87
CA GLU A 277 -9.26 -12.74 -18.87
C GLU A 277 -10.10 -12.14 -17.73
N VAL A 278 -9.82 -10.89 -17.30
CA VAL A 278 -10.71 -10.16 -16.38
C VAL A 278 -12.11 -10.04 -16.99
N LEU A 279 -12.23 -9.64 -18.26
CA LEU A 279 -13.53 -9.55 -18.95
C LEU A 279 -14.28 -10.89 -18.97
N LYS A 280 -13.61 -11.98 -19.37
CA LYS A 280 -14.20 -13.33 -19.40
C LYS A 280 -14.65 -13.79 -18.02
N PHE A 281 -13.86 -13.51 -16.98
CA PHE A 281 -14.23 -13.85 -15.61
C PHE A 281 -15.46 -13.02 -15.19
N SER A 282 -15.46 -11.71 -15.43
CA SER A 282 -16.60 -10.85 -15.13
C SER A 282 -17.90 -11.33 -15.79
N GLN A 283 -17.83 -11.82 -17.03
CA GLN A 283 -18.97 -12.45 -17.71
C GLN A 283 -19.41 -13.73 -17.00
N SER A 284 -18.47 -14.64 -16.72
CA SER A 284 -18.76 -15.94 -16.08
C SER A 284 -19.44 -15.77 -14.72
N TYR A 285 -19.16 -14.68 -14.01
CA TYR A 285 -19.68 -14.37 -12.68
C TYR A 285 -20.72 -13.24 -12.66
N LYS A 286 -21.26 -12.84 -13.83
CA LYS A 286 -22.33 -11.83 -13.97
C LYS A 286 -22.05 -10.47 -13.32
N ILE A 287 -20.79 -10.05 -13.35
CA ILE A 287 -20.34 -8.78 -12.77
C ILE A 287 -20.80 -7.64 -13.69
N LYS A 288 -21.44 -6.61 -13.12
CA LYS A 288 -22.16 -5.59 -13.89
C LYS A 288 -21.39 -4.30 -14.09
N SER A 289 -20.31 -4.09 -13.33
CA SER A 289 -19.56 -2.84 -13.34
C SER A 289 -18.06 -3.06 -13.46
N THR A 290 -17.41 -2.19 -14.23
CA THR A 290 -15.94 -2.12 -14.32
C THR A 290 -15.29 -1.67 -13.02
N SER A 291 -16.06 -1.09 -12.08
CA SER A 291 -15.57 -0.75 -10.74
C SER A 291 -15.22 -1.96 -9.88
N GLU A 292 -15.65 -3.15 -10.28
CA GLU A 292 -15.38 -4.40 -9.58
C GLU A 292 -14.13 -5.11 -10.10
N PHE A 293 -13.54 -4.67 -11.22
CA PHE A 293 -12.34 -5.31 -11.80
C PHE A 293 -11.17 -5.32 -10.82
N GLY A 294 -10.97 -4.24 -10.05
CA GLY A 294 -9.96 -4.18 -9.00
C GLY A 294 -10.16 -5.19 -7.87
N LYS A 295 -11.38 -5.70 -7.65
CA LYS A 295 -11.66 -6.77 -6.66
C LYS A 295 -11.32 -8.16 -7.18
N ILE A 296 -11.55 -8.36 -8.48
CA ILE A 296 -11.46 -9.66 -9.14
C ILE A 296 -10.04 -9.91 -9.65
N SER A 297 -9.39 -8.88 -10.18
CA SER A 297 -8.09 -9.05 -10.81
C SER A 297 -7.07 -9.68 -9.85
N PRO A 298 -7.00 -9.28 -8.55
CA PRO A 298 -6.13 -9.96 -7.58
C PRO A 298 -6.47 -11.43 -7.36
N MET A 299 -7.73 -11.84 -7.55
CA MET A 299 -8.13 -13.25 -7.46
C MET A 299 -7.64 -14.08 -8.65
N ILE A 300 -7.61 -13.48 -9.86
CA ILE A 300 -7.18 -14.17 -11.08
C ILE A 300 -5.65 -14.22 -11.17
N PHE A 301 -4.98 -13.12 -10.84
CA PHE A 301 -3.53 -12.96 -10.99
C PHE A 301 -2.81 -12.75 -9.67
N SER A 302 -3.27 -13.44 -8.61
CA SER A 302 -2.67 -13.35 -7.26
C SER A 302 -1.15 -13.51 -7.29
N HIS A 303 -0.63 -14.49 -8.03
CA HIS A 303 0.82 -14.70 -8.21
C HIS A 303 1.59 -13.49 -8.78
N ILE A 304 0.96 -12.63 -9.57
CA ILE A 304 1.59 -11.43 -10.12
C ILE A 304 1.58 -10.30 -9.07
N TYR A 305 0.48 -10.15 -8.35
CA TYR A 305 0.30 -9.03 -7.41
C TYR A 305 0.90 -9.28 -6.03
N SER A 306 0.71 -10.49 -5.50
CA SER A 306 1.05 -10.84 -4.12
C SER A 306 2.55 -10.91 -3.92
N PHE A 307 3.30 -11.40 -4.90
CA PHE A 307 4.75 -11.57 -4.76
C PHE A 307 5.47 -10.30 -4.31
N ILE A 308 5.25 -9.17 -4.99
CA ILE A 308 5.93 -7.92 -4.64
C ILE A 308 5.47 -7.36 -3.29
N ASN A 309 4.19 -7.55 -2.97
CA ASN A 309 3.61 -7.12 -1.71
C ASN A 309 4.22 -7.90 -0.54
N ASP A 310 4.25 -9.23 -0.65
CA ASP A 310 4.70 -10.12 0.41
C ASP A 310 6.21 -9.94 0.66
N TYR A 311 6.99 -9.79 -0.41
CA TYR A 311 8.42 -9.57 -0.32
C TYR A 311 8.77 -8.19 0.26
N TYR A 312 8.07 -7.13 -0.16
CA TYR A 312 8.21 -5.79 0.42
C TYR A 312 7.83 -5.78 1.91
N MET A 313 6.74 -6.45 2.27
CA MET A 313 6.29 -6.53 3.65
C MET A 313 7.29 -7.27 4.54
N TYR A 314 7.86 -8.37 4.04
CA TYR A 314 8.96 -9.07 4.73
C TYR A 314 10.18 -8.15 4.90
N TYR A 315 10.54 -7.41 3.86
CA TYR A 315 11.63 -6.41 3.92
C TYR A 315 11.38 -5.37 5.01
N ILE A 316 10.23 -4.69 5.01
CA ILE A 316 9.89 -3.67 6.00
C ILE A 316 9.87 -4.26 7.42
N LEU A 317 9.25 -5.43 7.60
CA LEU A 317 9.24 -6.11 8.90
C LEU A 317 10.66 -6.37 9.40
N GLN A 318 11.56 -6.83 8.54
CA GLN A 318 12.93 -7.08 8.94
C GLN A 318 13.67 -5.78 9.32
N GLN A 319 13.47 -4.71 8.55
CA GLN A 319 14.04 -3.40 8.88
C GLN A 319 13.54 -2.90 10.24
N ILE A 320 12.23 -3.00 10.51
CA ILE A 320 11.63 -2.68 11.81
C ILE A 320 12.28 -3.49 12.93
N LEU A 321 12.40 -4.81 12.76
CA LEU A 321 13.01 -5.68 13.77
C LEU A 321 14.50 -5.41 13.97
N MET A 322 15.19 -4.72 13.06
CA MET A 322 16.59 -4.33 13.22
C MET A 322 16.77 -2.95 13.87
N THR A 323 15.69 -2.17 14.01
CA THR A 323 15.70 -0.88 14.72
C THR A 323 15.97 -1.06 16.22
N LYS A 324 16.42 0.01 16.88
CA LYS A 324 16.70 0.00 18.32
C LYS A 324 15.41 0.16 19.13
N GLU A 325 14.40 0.73 18.50
CA GLU A 325 13.09 1.09 19.02
C GLU A 325 12.19 -0.14 19.20
N CYS A 326 12.41 -1.21 18.42
CA CYS A 326 11.71 -2.48 18.60
C CYS A 326 12.52 -3.40 19.50
N GLN A 327 12.35 -3.38 20.83
CA GLN A 327 13.18 -4.22 21.71
C GLN A 327 12.61 -5.63 21.89
N THR A 328 11.29 -5.71 21.98
CA THR A 328 10.55 -6.91 22.37
C THR A 328 10.00 -7.71 21.19
N GLY A 329 9.50 -7.02 20.17
CA GLY A 329 8.74 -7.65 19.11
C GLY A 329 7.88 -6.70 18.30
N ALA A 330 7.20 -7.26 17.30
CA ALA A 330 6.30 -6.54 16.42
C ALA A 330 4.99 -7.32 16.23
N THR A 331 3.87 -6.61 16.24
CA THR A 331 2.58 -7.15 15.81
C THR A 331 2.35 -6.80 14.34
N VAL A 332 2.01 -7.78 13.51
CA VAL A 332 1.83 -7.62 12.06
C VAL A 332 0.37 -7.87 11.72
N LEU A 333 -0.35 -6.83 11.28
CA LEU A 333 -1.79 -6.86 10.98
C LEU A 333 -2.00 -6.76 9.48
N ILE A 334 -2.36 -7.87 8.84
CA ILE A 334 -2.33 -8.01 7.38
C ILE A 334 -3.56 -8.76 6.87
N LYS A 335 -3.80 -8.74 5.57
CA LYS A 335 -4.93 -9.47 4.97
C LYS A 335 -4.69 -10.98 5.11
N SER A 336 -5.73 -11.76 5.31
CA SER A 336 -5.62 -13.22 5.54
C SER A 336 -4.81 -13.95 4.45
N HIS A 337 -4.93 -13.55 3.19
CA HIS A 337 -4.14 -14.12 2.09
C HIS A 337 -2.64 -13.77 2.13
N GLN A 338 -2.19 -12.86 2.99
CA GLN A 338 -0.77 -12.49 3.10
C GLN A 338 -0.04 -13.27 4.20
N VAL A 339 -0.78 -13.98 5.06
CA VAL A 339 -0.22 -14.69 6.22
C VAL A 339 0.70 -15.83 5.81
N ASP A 340 0.23 -16.75 4.98
CA ASP A 340 1.02 -17.93 4.57
C ASP A 340 2.25 -17.57 3.72
N PRO A 341 2.18 -16.60 2.76
CA PRO A 341 3.38 -16.11 2.07
C PRO A 341 4.40 -15.46 3.01
N LEU A 342 3.97 -14.56 3.90
CA LEU A 342 4.87 -13.91 4.84
C LEU A 342 5.53 -14.93 5.79
N LYS A 343 4.76 -15.88 6.31
CA LYS A 343 5.28 -17.01 7.08
C LYS A 343 6.36 -17.77 6.32
N THR A 344 6.12 -18.07 5.05
CA THR A 344 7.06 -18.82 4.20
C THR A 344 8.38 -18.05 4.05
N LEU A 345 8.31 -16.74 3.82
CA LEU A 345 9.49 -15.86 3.76
C LEU A 345 10.26 -15.84 5.09
N LEU A 346 9.55 -15.70 6.21
CA LEU A 346 10.14 -15.69 7.56
C LEU A 346 10.84 -17.01 7.89
N LEU A 347 10.24 -18.15 7.51
CA LEU A 347 10.84 -19.47 7.74
C LEU A 347 12.04 -19.72 6.83
N HIS A 348 12.00 -19.22 5.59
CA HIS A 348 13.05 -19.48 4.60
C HIS A 348 14.29 -18.61 4.84
N TYR A 349 14.10 -17.31 5.07
CA TYR A 349 15.21 -16.37 5.24
C TYR A 349 15.57 -16.14 6.70
N GLY A 350 14.57 -16.14 7.60
CA GLY A 350 14.77 -15.87 9.03
C GLY A 350 15.59 -14.60 9.26
N GLU A 351 16.66 -14.75 10.04
CA GLU A 351 17.60 -13.68 10.37
C GLU A 351 18.58 -13.33 9.24
N LYS A 352 18.74 -14.22 8.24
CA LYS A 352 19.71 -14.09 7.15
C LYS A 352 19.22 -13.23 5.98
N GLY A 353 18.06 -12.60 6.08
CA GLY A 353 17.44 -11.83 4.99
C GLY A 353 18.25 -10.59 4.58
N PHE A 354 17.58 -9.44 4.52
CA PHE A 354 18.14 -8.15 4.15
C PHE A 354 19.12 -7.60 5.19
N LYS A 355 19.94 -6.64 4.74
CA LYS A 355 20.95 -5.98 5.58
C LYS A 355 20.33 -4.78 6.31
N LYS A 356 20.86 -4.48 7.49
CA LYS A 356 20.43 -3.36 8.35
C LYS A 356 20.59 -1.96 7.74
N ASN A 357 21.51 -1.80 6.78
CA ASN A 357 21.84 -0.51 6.18
C ASN A 357 21.40 -0.43 4.72
N GLU A 358 20.52 -1.32 4.27
CA GLU A 358 19.93 -1.23 2.93
C GLU A 358 18.87 -0.14 2.95
N GLU A 359 18.94 0.80 2.01
CA GLU A 359 17.96 1.88 1.94
C GLU A 359 16.69 1.39 1.26
N ILE A 360 15.52 1.88 1.69
CA ILE A 360 14.23 1.49 1.09
C ILE A 360 14.21 1.80 -0.42
N VAL A 361 14.85 2.90 -0.82
CA VAL A 361 14.97 3.30 -2.22
C VAL A 361 15.70 2.25 -3.06
N ASP A 362 16.71 1.57 -2.51
CA ASP A 362 17.46 0.53 -3.20
C ASP A 362 16.56 -0.69 -3.47
N PHE A 363 15.77 -1.09 -2.48
CA PHE A 363 14.78 -2.16 -2.63
C PHE A 363 13.71 -1.79 -3.66
N MET A 364 13.28 -0.53 -3.67
CA MET A 364 12.24 -0.01 -4.57
C MET A 364 12.80 0.49 -5.91
N SER A 365 14.03 0.11 -6.26
CA SER A 365 14.57 0.39 -7.59
C SER A 365 13.83 -0.42 -8.65
N ILE A 366 13.19 0.29 -9.59
CA ILE A 366 12.51 -0.34 -10.72
C ILE A 366 13.54 -0.50 -11.84
N PRO A 367 13.73 -1.72 -12.38
CA PRO A 367 14.63 -1.91 -13.52
C PRO A 367 14.22 -1.02 -14.70
N GLU A 368 15.21 -0.43 -15.36
CA GLU A 368 15.00 0.29 -16.62
C GLU A 368 14.49 -0.69 -17.68
N ASN A 369 13.52 -0.23 -18.47
CA ASN A 369 12.93 -1.00 -19.56
C ASN A 369 13.17 -0.28 -20.88
N ASP A 370 14.35 -0.52 -21.44
CA ASP A 370 14.79 0.12 -22.70
C ASP A 370 14.08 -0.41 -23.95
N GLN A 371 13.20 -1.42 -23.80
CA GLN A 371 12.54 -2.08 -24.93
C GLN A 371 11.23 -1.40 -25.32
N ASP A 372 10.56 -0.75 -24.36
CA ASP A 372 9.29 -0.09 -24.61
C ASP A 372 9.51 1.39 -24.92
N ASN A 373 8.78 1.89 -25.92
CA ASN A 373 8.68 3.32 -26.18
C ASN A 373 7.56 3.94 -25.32
N ASP A 374 7.52 5.27 -25.26
CA ASP A 374 6.53 6.04 -24.50
C ASP A 374 5.08 5.65 -24.86
N GLU A 375 4.78 5.39 -26.14
CA GLU A 375 3.44 4.96 -26.57
C GLU A 375 3.01 3.63 -25.95
N ILE A 376 3.92 2.65 -25.92
CA ILE A 376 3.70 1.34 -25.29
C ILE A 376 3.49 1.52 -23.80
N LEU A 377 4.34 2.31 -23.13
CA LEU A 377 4.23 2.55 -21.69
C LEU A 377 2.90 3.21 -21.33
N LEU A 378 2.48 4.24 -22.07
CA LEU A 378 1.17 4.87 -21.90
C LEU A 378 0.02 3.87 -22.08
N GLU A 379 0.11 2.97 -23.06
CA GLU A 379 -0.91 1.93 -23.26
C GLU A 379 -0.93 0.92 -22.11
N LYS A 380 0.23 0.44 -21.65
CA LYS A 380 0.35 -0.48 -20.50
C LYS A 380 -0.27 0.11 -19.24
N HIS A 381 0.06 1.35 -18.91
CA HIS A 381 -0.48 2.03 -17.74
C HIS A 381 -1.99 2.25 -17.84
N ALA A 382 -2.51 2.59 -19.02
CA ALA A 382 -3.94 2.70 -19.24
C ALA A 382 -4.69 1.37 -19.05
N ILE A 383 -4.12 0.25 -19.54
CA ILE A 383 -4.69 -1.09 -19.31
C ILE A 383 -4.77 -1.39 -17.81
N LEU A 384 -3.67 -1.17 -17.09
CA LEU A 384 -3.62 -1.42 -15.65
C LEU A 384 -4.66 -0.56 -14.92
N ASP A 385 -4.81 0.73 -15.25
CA ASP A 385 -5.80 1.62 -14.60
C ASP A 385 -7.24 1.12 -14.77
N VAL A 386 -7.55 0.52 -15.92
CA VAL A 386 -8.84 -0.15 -16.15
C VAL A 386 -8.96 -1.47 -15.38
N ILE A 387 -7.91 -2.30 -15.35
CA ILE A 387 -7.91 -3.59 -14.62
C ILE A 387 -8.09 -3.39 -13.10
N PHE A 388 -7.44 -2.37 -12.55
CA PHE A 388 -7.49 -2.07 -11.13
C PHE A 388 -8.68 -1.19 -10.73
N SER A 389 -9.45 -0.71 -11.70
CA SER A 389 -10.61 0.18 -11.47
C SER A 389 -10.27 1.47 -10.73
N ASP A 390 -9.02 1.93 -10.81
CA ASP A 390 -8.53 3.15 -10.16
C ASP A 390 -7.65 3.93 -11.12
N LEU A 391 -8.06 5.17 -11.41
CA LEU A 391 -7.32 6.12 -12.22
C LEU A 391 -6.22 6.74 -11.34
N LEU A 392 -5.23 5.92 -11.02
CA LEU A 392 -4.19 6.25 -10.05
C LEU A 392 -3.49 7.54 -10.45
N TRP A 393 -3.16 7.70 -11.73
CA TRP A 393 -2.45 8.85 -12.28
C TRP A 393 -3.25 10.17 -12.23
N GLU A 394 -4.56 10.12 -11.98
CA GLU A 394 -5.42 11.30 -11.82
C GLU A 394 -5.54 11.78 -10.36
N LYS A 395 -4.95 11.05 -9.41
CA LYS A 395 -5.00 11.44 -8.00
C LYS A 395 -4.24 12.74 -7.77
N SER A 396 -4.84 13.65 -7.01
CA SER A 396 -4.32 15.01 -6.78
C SER A 396 -2.94 15.08 -6.11
N PHE A 397 -2.55 14.01 -5.41
CA PHE A 397 -1.24 13.92 -4.79
C PHE A 397 -0.12 13.54 -5.76
N ILE A 398 -0.43 13.03 -6.96
CA ILE A 398 0.59 12.65 -7.94
C ILE A 398 1.06 13.90 -8.70
N ARG A 399 2.35 14.23 -8.52
CA ARG A 399 2.98 15.41 -9.16
C ARG A 399 3.58 15.13 -10.52
N ASN A 400 4.03 13.90 -10.75
CA ASN A 400 4.43 13.42 -12.05
C ASN A 400 3.53 12.21 -12.40
N PRO A 401 2.53 12.37 -13.27
CA PRO A 401 1.63 11.28 -13.67
C PRO A 401 2.28 10.29 -14.65
N PHE A 402 3.44 10.63 -15.20
CA PHE A 402 4.14 9.81 -16.20
C PHE A 402 5.63 9.67 -15.86
N PRO A 403 6.00 9.21 -14.64
CA PRO A 403 7.39 9.11 -14.20
C PRO A 403 8.20 8.03 -14.93
N TYR A 404 7.55 7.28 -15.80
CA TYR A 404 8.11 6.17 -16.59
C TYR A 404 8.50 6.57 -18.02
N LEU A 405 8.18 7.79 -18.45
CA LEU A 405 8.54 8.23 -19.80
C LEU A 405 10.04 8.52 -19.89
N GLN A 406 10.58 8.38 -21.11
CA GLN A 406 12.00 8.59 -21.37
C GLN A 406 12.43 10.04 -21.09
N GLU A 407 11.58 11.01 -21.44
CA GLU A 407 11.77 12.40 -21.08
C GLU A 407 10.96 12.75 -19.82
N ASP A 408 11.61 13.46 -18.89
CA ASP A 408 10.98 13.94 -17.68
C ASP A 408 9.78 14.83 -18.01
N TYR A 409 8.57 14.30 -17.76
CA TYR A 409 7.30 14.96 -18.05
C TYR A 409 7.22 16.39 -17.48
N GLN A 410 7.88 16.68 -16.35
CA GLN A 410 7.85 18.02 -15.77
C GLN A 410 8.69 19.04 -16.53
N LYS A 411 9.70 18.58 -17.27
CA LYS A 411 10.60 19.40 -18.11
C LYS A 411 10.05 19.63 -19.53
N LEU A 412 9.01 18.90 -19.92
CA LEU A 412 8.36 19.03 -21.23
C LEU A 412 7.60 20.34 -21.39
N SER A 413 7.45 20.78 -22.64
CA SER A 413 6.62 21.94 -22.96
C SER A 413 5.16 21.70 -22.57
N VAL A 414 4.39 22.77 -22.33
CA VAL A 414 2.95 22.67 -22.02
C VAL A 414 2.20 21.90 -23.12
N LYS A 415 2.60 22.09 -24.39
CA LYS A 415 1.99 21.42 -25.54
C LYS A 415 2.28 19.91 -25.52
N ASP A 416 3.52 19.52 -25.27
CA ASP A 416 3.90 18.09 -25.26
C ASP A 416 3.24 17.36 -24.08
N ARG A 417 3.18 18.01 -22.92
CA ARG A 417 2.42 17.51 -21.76
C ARG A 417 0.94 17.27 -22.09
N GLN A 418 0.30 18.21 -22.79
CA GLN A 418 -1.08 18.05 -23.25
C GLN A 418 -1.24 16.88 -24.22
N GLN A 419 -0.28 16.69 -25.14
CA GLN A 419 -0.31 15.58 -26.10
C GLN A 419 -0.17 14.22 -25.41
N ILE A 420 0.76 14.08 -24.47
CA ILE A 420 0.95 12.87 -23.67
C ILE A 420 -0.31 12.56 -22.85
N SER A 421 -0.84 13.55 -22.13
CA SER A 421 -2.07 13.38 -21.35
C SER A 421 -3.26 13.01 -22.23
N GLN A 422 -3.35 13.57 -23.45
CA GLN A 422 -4.37 13.20 -24.43
C GLN A 422 -4.18 11.75 -24.92
N ALA A 423 -2.96 11.34 -25.25
CA ALA A 423 -2.65 9.97 -25.68
C ALA A 423 -3.01 8.94 -24.60
N TYR A 424 -2.62 9.22 -23.34
CA TYR A 424 -3.03 8.43 -22.18
C TYR A 424 -4.56 8.32 -22.07
N SER A 425 -5.25 9.46 -22.12
CA SER A 425 -6.72 9.52 -22.01
C SER A 425 -7.43 8.75 -23.12
N VAL A 426 -6.88 8.77 -24.34
CA VAL A 426 -7.39 7.99 -25.47
C VAL A 426 -7.29 6.48 -25.18
N ASN A 427 -6.15 6.02 -24.66
CA ASN A 427 -5.97 4.62 -24.30
C ASN A 427 -6.90 4.20 -23.15
N VAL A 428 -7.03 5.00 -22.08
CA VAL A 428 -7.96 4.71 -20.99
C VAL A 428 -9.40 4.58 -21.52
N ARG A 429 -9.85 5.54 -22.35
CA ARG A 429 -11.19 5.49 -22.96
C ARG A 429 -11.38 4.27 -23.87
N LYS A 430 -10.37 3.88 -24.65
CA LYS A 430 -10.39 2.66 -25.48
C LYS A 430 -10.70 1.44 -24.61
N TYR A 431 -9.94 1.19 -23.55
CA TYR A 431 -10.12 0.01 -22.71
C TYR A 431 -11.39 0.06 -21.86
N GLN A 432 -11.79 1.23 -21.36
CA GLN A 432 -13.08 1.41 -20.69
C GLN A 432 -14.28 1.14 -21.61
N SER A 433 -14.22 1.60 -22.86
CA SER A 433 -15.29 1.35 -23.85
C SER A 433 -15.40 -0.13 -24.19
N VAL A 434 -14.26 -0.80 -24.44
CA VAL A 434 -14.25 -2.25 -24.66
C VAL A 434 -14.86 -3.00 -23.47
N ALA A 435 -14.49 -2.63 -22.24
CA ALA A 435 -15.06 -3.25 -21.05
C ALA A 435 -16.58 -3.02 -20.94
N LYS A 436 -17.05 -1.78 -21.17
CA LYS A 436 -18.48 -1.44 -21.13
C LYS A 436 -19.28 -2.17 -22.20
N GLU A 437 -18.79 -2.24 -23.43
CA GLU A 437 -19.44 -2.97 -24.53
C GLU A 437 -19.52 -4.46 -24.23
N PHE A 438 -18.42 -5.04 -23.73
CA PHE A 438 -18.38 -6.45 -23.33
C PHE A 438 -19.39 -6.77 -22.22
N LEU A 439 -19.57 -5.88 -21.24
CA LEU A 439 -20.56 -6.05 -20.18
C LEU A 439 -22.00 -5.83 -20.67
N LYS A 440 -22.24 -4.95 -21.66
CA LYS A 440 -23.58 -4.70 -22.25
C LYS A 440 -24.06 -5.83 -23.13
N ASN A 441 -23.20 -6.39 -23.98
CA ASN A 441 -23.56 -7.45 -24.93
C ASN A 441 -23.90 -8.80 -24.26
N ASN A 442 -23.77 -8.88 -22.93
CA ASN A 442 -23.99 -10.06 -22.12
C ASN A 442 -25.09 -9.87 -21.05
N GLN A 443 -25.81 -8.75 -21.11
CA GLN A 443 -27.09 -8.52 -20.40
C GLN A 443 -28.24 -8.87 -21.34
#